data_AF-A0A077R2R1-F1
#
_entry.id   AF-A0A077R2R1-F1
#
_cell.length_a   1.000
_cell.length_b   1.000
_cell.length_c   1.000
_cell.angle_alpha   90.00
_cell.angle_beta   90.00
_cell.angle_gamma   90.00
#
_symmetry.space_group_name_H-M   'P 1'
#
loop_
_entity.id
_entity.type
_entity.pdbx_description
1 polymer ?
#
loop_
_entity_poly.entity_id
_entity_poly.type
_entity_poly.pdbx_seq_one_letter_code
_entity_poly.pdbx_strand_id
1 'polypeptide(L)'
;MAVRAAAPPPPTSSNTKNEGLQLQLQTLSVLESELKSLKPDAKVYNAIPTSLEAPLIPHAHGQKAVFPNLDAKLALEDVQRQKKALLANLQQLEE
;
A
#
# COMPACT_ATOMS: atom_id res chain seq x y z
N MET A 1 -15.04 27.98 46.97
CA MET A 1 -15.44 27.89 45.55
C MET A 1 -14.29 27.26 44.78
N ALA A 2 -14.44 26.03 44.30
CA ALA A 2 -13.43 25.33 43.51
C ALA A 2 -13.98 25.10 42.09
N VAL A 3 -13.38 25.76 41.10
CA VAL A 3 -13.72 25.62 39.69
C VAL A 3 -13.11 24.31 39.17
N ARG A 4 -13.97 23.34 38.84
CA ARG A 4 -13.58 22.11 38.14
C ARG A 4 -13.14 22.50 36.72
N ALA A 5 -11.86 22.34 36.42
CA ALA A 5 -11.36 22.41 35.06
C ALA A 5 -11.94 21.22 34.26
N ALA A 6 -12.74 21.52 33.25
CA ALA A 6 -13.22 20.54 32.29
C ALA A 6 -12.01 20.05 31.47
N ALA A 7 -11.82 18.73 31.41
CA ALA A 7 -10.83 18.11 30.56
C ALA A 7 -11.13 18.41 29.06
N PRO A 8 -10.11 18.60 28.21
CA PRO A 8 -10.31 18.79 26.78
C PRO A 8 -10.93 17.53 26.15
N PRO A 9 -11.80 17.67 25.12
CA PRO A 9 -12.40 16.53 24.44
C PRO A 9 -11.31 15.69 23.74
N PRO A 10 -11.49 14.35 23.65
CA PRO A 10 -10.54 13.48 22.96
C PRO A 10 -10.45 13.83 21.47
N PRO A 11 -9.28 13.66 20.82
CA PRO A 11 -9.14 13.88 19.39
C PRO A 11 -10.05 12.93 18.61
N THR A 12 -10.77 13.49 17.64
CA THR A 12 -11.67 12.76 16.74
C THR A 12 -10.87 11.87 15.79
N SER A 13 -10.83 10.56 16.07
CA SER A 13 -10.08 9.52 15.33
C SER A 13 -10.53 9.25 13.88
N SER A 14 -11.44 10.04 13.31
CA SER A 14 -11.94 9.88 11.94
C SER A 14 -11.04 10.55 10.90
N ASN A 15 -10.39 11.66 11.25
CA ASN A 15 -9.66 12.48 10.27
C ASN A 15 -8.36 11.83 9.78
N THR A 16 -7.62 11.20 10.69
CA THR A 16 -6.32 10.55 10.38
C THR A 16 -6.45 9.31 9.51
N LYS A 17 -7.58 8.60 9.58
CA LYS A 17 -7.85 7.43 8.73
C LYS A 17 -8.07 7.82 7.27
N ASN A 18 -8.77 8.93 7.04
CA ASN A 18 -9.05 9.42 5.70
C ASN A 18 -7.75 9.92 5.03
N GLU A 19 -6.92 10.67 5.77
CA GLU A 19 -5.59 11.10 5.30
C GLU A 19 -4.68 9.91 4.92
N GLY A 20 -4.65 8.86 5.74
CA GLY A 20 -3.89 7.64 5.45
C GLY A 20 -4.37 6.91 4.20
N LEU A 21 -5.68 6.81 4.00
CA LEU A 21 -6.27 6.20 2.79
C LEU A 21 -5.98 7.04 1.54
N GLN A 22 -6.07 8.37 1.61
CA GLN A 22 -5.74 9.26 0.49
C GLN A 22 -4.27 9.14 0.08
N LEU A 23 -3.36 9.09 1.06
CA LEU A 23 -1.92 8.87 0.82
C LEU A 23 -1.68 7.51 0.14
N GLN A 24 -2.39 6.48 0.59
CA GLN A 24 -2.29 5.14 0.00
C GLN A 24 -2.81 5.13 -1.45
N LEU A 25 -3.90 5.86 -1.74
CA LEU A 25 -4.41 6.01 -3.11
C LEU A 25 -3.41 6.71 -4.03
N GLN A 26 -2.79 7.79 -3.54
CA GLN A 26 -1.75 8.51 -4.27
C GLN A 26 -0.57 7.58 -4.57
N THR A 27 -0.13 6.82 -3.57
CA THR A 27 0.96 5.85 -3.72
C THR A 27 0.64 4.81 -4.80
N LEU A 28 -0.57 4.25 -4.78
CA LEU A 28 -1.01 3.29 -5.81
C LEU A 28 -1.09 3.93 -7.21
N SER A 29 -1.48 5.20 -7.31
CA SER A 29 -1.54 5.89 -8.61
C SER A 29 -0.16 6.16 -9.20
N VAL A 30 0.82 6.49 -8.37
CA VAL A 30 2.22 6.60 -8.80
C VAL A 30 2.73 5.24 -9.24
N LEU A 31 2.50 4.19 -8.44
CA LEU A 31 2.98 2.85 -8.74
C LEU A 31 2.35 2.28 -10.02
N GLU A 32 1.08 2.57 -10.29
CA GLU A 32 0.42 2.26 -11.57
C GLU A 32 1.13 2.93 -12.76
N SER A 33 1.57 4.18 -12.61
CA SER A 33 2.24 4.94 -13.66
C SER A 33 3.66 4.42 -13.92
N GLU A 34 4.39 4.11 -12.85
CA GLU A 34 5.72 3.49 -12.92
C GLU A 34 5.64 2.13 -13.62
N LEU A 35 4.68 1.28 -13.25
CA LEU A 35 4.48 -0.03 -13.89
C LEU A 35 4.15 0.08 -15.39
N LYS A 36 3.36 1.07 -15.79
CA LYS A 36 3.05 1.33 -17.21
C LYS A 36 4.26 1.85 -17.99
N SER A 37 5.18 2.55 -17.31
CA SER A 37 6.40 3.09 -17.93
C SER A 37 7.54 2.07 -18.02
N LEU A 38 7.38 0.88 -17.43
CA LEU A 38 8.40 -0.16 -17.48
C LEU A 38 8.59 -0.69 -18.91
N LYS A 39 9.83 -1.13 -19.19
CA LYS A 39 10.13 -1.87 -20.41
C LYS A 39 9.38 -3.21 -20.42
N PRO A 40 9.00 -3.74 -21.60
CA PRO A 40 8.26 -5.00 -21.70
C PRO A 40 8.92 -6.19 -20.97
N ASP A 41 10.25 -6.21 -20.90
CA ASP A 41 11.03 -7.29 -20.27
C ASP A 41 11.50 -6.94 -18.84
N ALA A 42 10.97 -5.87 -18.25
CA ALA A 42 11.33 -5.47 -16.90
C ALA A 42 10.80 -6.50 -15.89
N LYS A 43 11.68 -6.95 -14.99
CA LYS A 43 11.31 -7.86 -13.89
C LYS A 43 10.76 -7.06 -12.73
N VAL A 44 9.55 -7.41 -12.27
CA VAL A 44 8.91 -6.80 -11.11
C VAL A 44 8.94 -7.79 -9.95
N TYR A 45 9.25 -7.27 -8.76
CA TYR A 45 9.42 -8.06 -7.54
C TYR A 45 8.55 -7.48 -6.44
N ASN A 46 7.84 -8.33 -5.69
CA ASN A 46 7.09 -7.88 -4.54
C ASN A 46 8.01 -7.79 -3.31
N ALA A 47 8.00 -6.65 -2.62
CA ALA A 47 8.74 -6.47 -1.37
C ALA A 47 8.05 -7.11 -0.15
N ILE A 48 6.78 -7.52 -0.29
CA ILE A 48 6.04 -8.19 0.78
C ILE A 48 6.45 -9.67 0.80
N PRO A 49 6.78 -10.24 1.97
CA PRO A 49 7.05 -11.66 2.11
C PRO A 49 5.74 -12.46 1.97
N THR A 50 5.28 -12.64 0.74
CA THR A 50 4.22 -13.60 0.42
C THR A 50 4.84 -14.97 0.22
N SER A 51 4.26 -15.97 0.87
CA SER A 51 4.77 -17.34 0.87
C SER A 51 4.64 -18.01 -0.50
N LEU A 52 5.72 -18.71 -0.87
CA LEU A 52 5.86 -19.82 -1.85
C LEU A 52 6.24 -19.47 -3.30
N GLU A 53 7.28 -20.20 -3.76
CA GLU A 53 7.82 -20.32 -5.13
C GLU A 53 8.37 -19.04 -5.80
N ALA A 54 9.44 -18.46 -5.24
CA ALA A 54 10.12 -17.34 -5.87
C ALA A 54 11.59 -17.63 -6.27
N PRO A 55 12.10 -16.98 -7.33
CA PRO A 55 13.53 -16.98 -7.61
C PRO A 55 14.32 -16.28 -6.49
N LEU A 56 15.37 -16.95 -6.07
CA LEU A 56 16.25 -16.54 -4.97
C LEU A 56 17.23 -15.49 -5.48
N ILE A 57 17.20 -14.29 -4.90
CA ILE A 57 18.24 -13.28 -5.15
C ILE A 57 19.30 -13.40 -4.03
N PRO A 58 20.57 -13.70 -4.36
CA PRO A 58 21.62 -13.76 -3.35
C PRO A 58 21.98 -12.35 -2.88
N HIS A 59 21.79 -12.08 -1.59
CA HIS A 59 22.30 -10.86 -0.95
C HIS A 59 23.67 -11.12 -0.30
N ALA A 60 24.55 -10.10 -0.33
CA ALA A 60 25.76 -10.11 0.46
C ALA A 60 25.36 -10.26 1.94
N HIS A 61 25.96 -11.24 2.66
CA HIS A 61 25.62 -11.74 4.02
C HIS A 61 24.80 -13.03 4.11
N GLY A 62 24.59 -13.77 3.01
CA GLY A 62 24.04 -15.13 3.08
C GLY A 62 22.55 -15.23 3.45
N GLN A 63 21.88 -14.09 3.62
CA GLN A 63 20.42 -14.03 3.72
C GLN A 63 19.82 -14.21 2.32
N LYS A 64 18.96 -15.22 2.17
CA LYS A 64 18.20 -15.46 0.95
C LYS A 64 16.85 -14.76 1.10
N ALA A 65 16.63 -13.71 0.33
CA ALA A 65 15.33 -13.07 0.24
C ALA A 65 14.54 -13.70 -0.93
N VAL A 66 13.28 -14.05 -0.63
CA VAL A 66 12.34 -14.69 -1.56
C VAL A 66 11.50 -13.57 -2.14
N PHE A 67 11.76 -13.21 -3.41
CA PHE A 67 11.00 -12.18 -4.12
C PHE A 67 10.19 -12.83 -5.22
N PRO A 68 8.90 -13.15 -5.01
CA PRO A 68 8.09 -13.74 -6.07
C PRO A 68 8.18 -12.84 -7.30
N ASN A 69 8.59 -13.45 -8.43
CA ASN A 69 8.57 -12.78 -9.73
C ASN A 69 7.12 -12.45 -10.02
N LEU A 70 6.78 -11.17 -10.05
CA LEU A 70 5.54 -10.72 -10.62
C LEU A 70 5.83 -10.33 -12.07
N ASP A 71 5.06 -10.88 -13.00
CA ASP A 71 4.95 -10.28 -14.33
C ASP A 71 4.43 -8.83 -14.14
N ALA A 72 4.98 -7.87 -14.88
CA ALA A 72 4.55 -6.47 -14.84
C ALA A 72 3.03 -6.34 -15.06
N LYS A 73 2.44 -7.25 -15.84
CA LYS A 73 0.98 -7.36 -16.01
C LYS A 73 0.26 -7.71 -14.72
N LEU A 74 0.72 -8.73 -14.01
CA LEU A 74 0.13 -9.17 -12.74
C LEU A 74 0.27 -8.10 -11.66
N ALA A 75 1.43 -7.42 -11.61
CA ALA A 75 1.64 -6.29 -10.71
C ALA A 75 0.66 -5.14 -10.99
N LEU A 76 0.41 -4.82 -12.27
CA LEU A 76 -0.54 -3.78 -12.67
C LEU A 76 -1.97 -4.15 -12.25
N GLU A 77 -2.38 -5.39 -12.49
CA GLU A 77 -3.71 -5.89 -12.10
C GLU A 77 -3.93 -5.84 -10.58
N ASP A 78 -2.90 -6.17 -9.79
CA ASP A 78 -2.98 -6.09 -8.33
C ASP A 78 -3.12 -4.64 -7.85
N VAL A 79 -2.35 -3.72 -8.39
CA VAL A 79 -2.46 -2.29 -8.07
C VAL A 79 -3.84 -1.74 -8.40
N GLN A 80 -4.40 -2.12 -9.56
CA GLN A 80 -5.75 -1.73 -9.94
C GLN A 80 -6.82 -2.31 -9.00
N ARG A 81 -6.65 -3.57 -8.57
CA ARG A 81 -7.52 -4.21 -7.59
C ARG A 81 -7.49 -3.48 -6.24
N GLN A 82 -6.30 -3.17 -5.74
CA GLN A 82 -6.12 -2.46 -4.48
C GLN A 82 -6.71 -1.04 -4.55
N LYS A 83 -6.52 -0.33 -5.67
CA LYS A 83 -7.10 1.00 -5.89
C LYS A 83 -8.63 0.98 -5.88
N LYS A 84 -9.25 -0.03 -6.51
CA LYS A 84 -10.72 -0.22 -6.48
C LYS A 84 -11.23 -0.49 -5.06
N ALA A 85 -10.56 -1.39 -4.32
CA ALA A 85 -10.94 -1.69 -2.94
C ALA A 85 -10.83 -0.46 -2.03
N LEU A 86 -9.77 0.33 -2.22
CA LEU A 86 -9.52 1.52 -1.41
C LEU A 86 -10.51 2.66 -1.72
N LEU A 87 -10.89 2.83 -2.99
CA LEU A 87 -11.97 3.75 -3.39
C LEU A 87 -13.32 3.36 -2.77
N ALA A 88 -13.65 2.06 -2.74
CA ALA A 88 -14.86 1.57 -2.09
C ALA A 88 -14.86 1.86 -0.58
N ASN A 89 -13.72 1.65 0.10
CA ASN A 89 -13.58 1.99 1.52
C ASN A 89 -13.73 3.50 1.80
N LEU A 90 -13.22 4.35 0.90
CA LEU A 90 -13.40 5.80 1.00
C LEU A 90 -14.87 6.20 0.85
N GLN A 91 -15.59 5.62 -0.12
CA GLN A 91 -17.03 5.86 -0.29
C GLN A 91 -17.83 5.46 0.95
N GLN A 92 -17.52 4.31 1.55
CA GLN A 92 -18.17 3.86 2.80
C GLN A 92 -17.88 4.75 4.01
N LEU A 93 -16.83 5.58 3.97
CA LEU A 93 -16.49 6.53 5.03
C LEU A 93 -17.16 7.89 4.84
N GLU A 94 -17.68 8.18 3.64
CA GLU A 94 -18.39 9.41 3.32
C GLU A 94 -19.92 9.30 3.55
N GLU A 95 -20.47 8.09 3.64
CA GLU A 95 -21.86 7.78 4.08
C GLU A 95 -22.03 7.78 5.61
#